data_AF-A0A954G4L4-F1
#
_entry.id   AF-A0A954G4L4-F1
#
_cell.length_a   1.000
_cell.length_b   1.000
_cell.length_c   1.000
_cell.angle_alpha   90.00
_cell.angle_beta   90.00
_cell.angle_gamma   90.00
#
_symmetry.space_group_name_H-M   'P 1'
#
loop_
_entity.id
_entity.type
_entity.pdbx_description
1 polymer ?
#
loop_
_entity_poly.entity_id
_entity_poly.type
_entity_poly.pdbx_seq_one_letter_code
_entity_poly.pdbx_strand_id
1 'polypeptide(L)'
;TPYAYDWDGDGDEDLIVGNTAGYIGLIENLDGDPQNPKLAAPVYLEAGGRPIRIQAGPNGSIQGPAEAKWGYTTQTVADWNQDGLPDLLVNSIWGEILWYQNIGTRTKPELASAQTIQVEWNGDVPKPQWNWWNPRGNQLVTQWRTTPVAVDYNQDGLMDLVMLDHEGYLAFFERTGSGQDLKLLPGKRIFVDEALKP
;
A
#
# COMPACT_ATOMS: atom_id res chain seq x y z
N THR A 1 -0.04 -4.73 -10.59
CA THR A 1 -1.41 -4.26 -10.31
C THR A 1 -1.55 -2.84 -10.77
N PRO A 2 -2.50 -2.48 -11.64
CA PRO A 2 -2.81 -1.08 -11.96
C PRO A 2 -3.74 -0.47 -10.90
N TYR A 3 -3.60 0.82 -10.64
CA TYR A 3 -4.47 1.65 -9.81
C TYR A 3 -4.65 2.99 -10.52
N ALA A 4 -5.90 3.41 -10.73
CA ALA A 4 -6.23 4.67 -11.40
C ALA A 4 -6.31 5.80 -10.35
N TYR A 5 -5.63 6.92 -10.61
CA TYR A 5 -5.66 8.11 -9.75
C TYR A 5 -5.15 9.32 -10.52
N ASP A 6 -5.76 10.48 -10.31
CA ASP A 6 -5.28 11.78 -10.82
C ASP A 6 -3.99 12.17 -10.08
N TRP A 7 -2.83 11.68 -10.52
CA TRP A 7 -1.59 11.77 -9.74
C TRP A 7 -1.00 13.17 -9.77
N ASP A 8 -1.07 13.85 -10.90
CA ASP A 8 -0.53 15.20 -11.09
C ASP A 8 -1.57 16.33 -10.92
N GLY A 9 -2.82 15.99 -10.63
CA GLY A 9 -3.84 16.95 -10.24
C GLY A 9 -4.42 17.76 -11.39
N ASP A 10 -4.29 17.28 -12.63
CA ASP A 10 -4.77 17.97 -13.82
C ASP A 10 -6.25 17.67 -14.16
N GLY A 11 -6.83 16.68 -13.47
CA GLY A 11 -8.24 16.32 -13.54
C GLY A 11 -8.54 15.11 -14.41
N ASP A 12 -7.54 14.41 -14.93
CA ASP A 12 -7.69 13.08 -15.51
C ASP A 12 -7.08 11.98 -14.63
N GLU A 13 -7.41 10.70 -14.89
CA GLU A 13 -6.85 9.59 -14.12
C GLU A 13 -5.62 9.00 -14.81
N ASP A 14 -4.51 8.99 -14.08
CA ASP A 14 -3.28 8.29 -14.45
C ASP A 14 -3.30 6.83 -14.01
N LEU A 15 -2.34 6.04 -14.50
CA LEU A 15 -2.13 4.67 -14.03
C LEU A 15 -0.87 4.55 -13.18
N ILE A 16 -1.06 4.15 -11.93
CA ILE A 16 0.03 3.70 -11.05
C ILE A 16 0.09 2.18 -11.10
N VAL A 17 1.25 1.62 -11.48
CA VAL A 17 1.38 0.20 -11.82
C VAL A 17 2.58 -0.45 -11.14
N GLY A 18 2.31 -1.33 -10.17
CA GLY A 18 3.32 -2.23 -9.60
C GLY A 18 3.63 -3.41 -10.53
N ASN A 19 4.87 -3.90 -10.48
CA ASN A 19 5.33 -5.01 -11.33
C ASN A 19 6.06 -6.12 -10.55
N THR A 20 6.31 -7.23 -11.27
CA THR A 20 6.97 -8.42 -10.70
C THR A 20 8.40 -8.14 -10.25
N ALA A 21 9.13 -7.25 -10.93
CA ALA A 21 10.52 -6.88 -10.61
C ALA A 21 10.66 -5.93 -9.41
N GLY A 22 9.53 -5.54 -8.81
CA GLY A 22 9.48 -4.74 -7.58
C GLY A 22 9.37 -3.24 -7.78
N TYR A 23 9.23 -2.78 -9.02
CA TYR A 23 9.06 -1.35 -9.32
C TYR A 23 7.60 -0.94 -9.30
N ILE A 24 7.38 0.33 -9.01
CA ILE A 24 6.10 1.01 -9.21
C ILE A 24 6.29 2.06 -10.30
N GLY A 25 5.53 1.95 -11.38
CA GLY A 25 5.52 2.88 -12.49
C GLY A 25 4.33 3.83 -12.43
N LEU A 26 4.51 5.01 -13.01
CA LEU A 26 3.47 5.95 -13.39
C LEU A 26 3.36 5.97 -14.91
N ILE A 27 2.14 5.93 -15.41
CA ILE A 27 1.81 6.13 -16.81
C ILE A 27 0.81 7.28 -16.84
N GLU A 28 1.32 8.47 -17.15
CA GLU A 28 0.55 9.71 -17.23
C GLU A 28 -0.45 9.65 -18.38
N ASN A 29 -1.67 10.12 -18.14
CA ASN A 29 -2.64 10.40 -19.18
C ASN A 29 -2.44 11.84 -19.66
N LEU A 30 -2.32 12.02 -20.98
CA LEU A 30 -1.85 13.28 -21.58
C LEU A 30 -2.97 14.17 -22.12
N ASP A 31 -4.19 13.64 -22.20
CA ASP A 31 -5.29 14.33 -22.86
C ASP A 31 -6.68 14.10 -22.23
N GLY A 32 -6.76 13.35 -21.12
CA GLY A 32 -8.00 13.14 -20.38
C GLY A 32 -9.15 12.52 -21.16
N ASP A 33 -8.93 11.93 -22.35
CA ASP A 33 -10.00 11.28 -23.11
C ASP A 33 -10.39 9.95 -22.43
N PRO A 34 -11.60 9.84 -21.83
CA PRO A 34 -12.00 8.64 -21.12
C PRO A 34 -12.28 7.45 -22.06
N GLN A 35 -12.41 7.67 -23.37
CA GLN A 35 -12.66 6.61 -24.35
C GLN A 35 -11.36 6.10 -24.97
N ASN A 36 -10.42 7.00 -25.28
CA ASN A 36 -9.16 6.67 -25.95
C ASN A 36 -7.99 7.49 -25.38
N PRO A 37 -7.59 7.23 -24.12
CA PRO A 37 -6.58 8.05 -23.47
C PRO A 37 -5.23 7.94 -24.18
N LYS A 38 -4.57 9.08 -24.38
CA LYS A 38 -3.20 9.10 -24.86
C LYS A 38 -2.24 9.02 -23.67
N LEU A 39 -1.65 7.84 -23.50
CA LEU A 39 -0.75 7.59 -22.38
C LEU A 39 0.72 7.92 -22.71
N ALA A 40 1.43 8.47 -21.73
CA ALA A 40 2.88 8.66 -21.77
C ALA A 40 3.63 7.32 -21.71
N ALA A 41 4.94 7.37 -22.00
CA ALA A 41 5.81 6.23 -21.71
C ALA A 41 5.92 6.03 -20.18
N PRO A 42 5.93 4.79 -19.67
CA PRO A 42 6.02 4.55 -18.23
C PRO A 42 7.32 5.11 -17.63
N VAL A 43 7.19 5.80 -16.49
CA VAL A 43 8.32 6.22 -15.65
C VAL A 43 8.24 5.54 -14.30
N TYR A 44 9.37 5.28 -13.63
CA TYR A 44 9.34 4.73 -12.28
C TYR A 44 9.16 5.82 -11.25
N LEU A 45 8.23 5.62 -10.31
CA LEU A 45 8.10 6.52 -9.16
C LEU A 45 9.35 6.44 -8.30
N GLU A 46 9.77 7.60 -7.80
CA GLU A 46 10.90 7.73 -6.89
C GLU A 46 10.42 8.06 -5.48
N ALA A 47 11.14 7.54 -4.49
CA ALA A 47 10.96 7.83 -3.08
C ALA A 47 12.32 8.15 -2.45
N GLY A 48 12.43 9.29 -1.77
CA GLY A 48 13.70 9.75 -1.19
C GLY A 48 14.82 9.87 -2.24
N GLY A 49 14.48 10.33 -3.45
CA GLY A 49 15.40 10.54 -4.57
C GLY A 49 15.92 9.27 -5.25
N ARG A 50 15.24 8.13 -5.09
CA ARG A 50 15.60 6.85 -5.73
C ARG A 50 14.36 6.13 -6.24
N PRO A 51 14.42 5.40 -7.37
CA PRO A 51 13.30 4.58 -7.83
C PRO A 51 12.83 3.61 -6.75
N ILE A 52 11.51 3.53 -6.53
CA ILE A 52 10.91 2.53 -5.66
C ILE A 52 11.19 1.17 -6.29
N ARG A 53 11.98 0.35 -5.61
CA ARG A 53 12.27 -1.02 -6.02
C ARG A 53 12.41 -1.94 -4.81
N ILE A 54 11.40 -2.75 -4.58
CA ILE A 54 11.37 -3.70 -3.47
C ILE A 54 11.71 -5.10 -4.02
N GLN A 55 12.73 -5.76 -3.48
CA GLN A 55 13.14 -7.09 -3.94
C GLN A 55 13.29 -8.05 -2.77
N ALA A 56 13.07 -9.34 -3.03
CA ALA A 56 13.29 -10.41 -2.05
C ALA A 56 14.77 -10.47 -1.62
N GLY A 57 15.70 -10.22 -2.54
CA GLY A 57 17.10 -10.54 -2.29
C GLY A 57 17.30 -12.04 -2.01
N PRO A 58 18.47 -12.46 -1.51
CA PRO A 58 18.80 -13.88 -1.40
C PRO A 58 17.87 -14.68 -0.47
N ASN A 59 17.27 -14.03 0.54
CA ASN A 59 16.55 -14.68 1.63
C ASN A 59 15.16 -14.06 1.92
N GLY A 60 14.61 -13.25 1.02
CA GLY A 60 13.34 -12.54 1.24
C GLY A 60 12.10 -13.22 0.70
N SER A 61 12.24 -14.39 0.08
CA SER A 61 11.12 -15.17 -0.43
C SER A 61 11.08 -16.55 0.19
N ILE A 62 9.89 -17.01 0.57
CA ILE A 62 9.66 -18.39 1.01
C ILE A 62 9.87 -19.41 -0.11
N GLN A 63 9.80 -18.98 -1.38
CA GLN A 63 10.11 -19.82 -2.55
C GLN A 63 11.62 -19.99 -2.77
N GLY A 64 12.44 -19.28 -1.97
CA GLY A 64 13.88 -19.42 -1.96
C GLY A 64 14.61 -18.50 -2.93
N PRO A 65 15.92 -18.72 -3.13
CA PRO A 65 16.83 -17.75 -3.78
C PRO A 65 16.53 -17.52 -5.27
N ALA A 66 15.75 -18.40 -5.91
CA ALA A 66 15.29 -18.21 -7.28
C ALA A 66 14.45 -16.93 -7.46
N GLU A 67 13.83 -16.45 -6.37
CA GLU A 67 13.04 -15.23 -6.39
C GLU A 67 13.81 -13.96 -5.99
N ALA A 68 15.13 -14.02 -5.88
CA ALA A 68 15.92 -12.91 -5.32
C ALA A 68 15.72 -11.56 -6.02
N LYS A 69 15.30 -11.57 -7.30
CA LYS A 69 15.05 -10.36 -8.09
C LYS A 69 13.58 -9.94 -8.16
N TRP A 70 12.67 -10.74 -7.60
CA TRP A 70 11.23 -10.45 -7.62
C TRP A 70 10.81 -9.61 -6.41
N GLY A 71 9.77 -8.82 -6.63
CA GLY A 71 9.19 -7.89 -5.67
C GLY A 71 7.66 -7.92 -5.60
N TYR A 72 6.99 -8.22 -6.72
CA TYR A 72 5.52 -8.35 -6.79
C TYR A 72 4.76 -7.22 -6.10
N THR A 73 5.09 -5.97 -6.42
CA THR A 73 4.49 -4.81 -5.76
C THR A 73 3.01 -4.68 -6.13
N THR A 74 2.21 -4.45 -5.09
CA THR A 74 0.80 -4.06 -5.16
C THR A 74 0.63 -2.77 -4.38
N GLN A 75 -0.30 -1.91 -4.80
CA GLN A 75 -0.36 -0.56 -4.25
C GLN A 75 -1.75 0.06 -4.37
N THR A 76 -2.00 1.04 -3.52
CA THR A 76 -3.14 1.97 -3.55
C THR A 76 -2.64 3.38 -3.26
N VAL A 77 -3.30 4.36 -3.88
CA VAL A 77 -3.10 5.79 -3.60
C VAL A 77 -4.21 6.28 -2.67
N ALA A 78 -3.85 7.00 -1.61
CA ALA A 78 -4.83 7.60 -0.68
C ALA A 78 -4.19 8.72 0.14
N ASP A 79 -5.01 9.64 0.65
CA ASP A 79 -4.60 10.60 1.68
C ASP A 79 -4.52 9.90 3.04
N TRP A 80 -3.39 9.23 3.30
CA TRP A 80 -3.27 8.29 4.41
C TRP A 80 -3.13 8.98 5.77
N ASN A 81 -2.48 10.14 5.78
CA ASN A 81 -2.25 10.97 6.97
C ASN A 81 -3.21 12.17 7.08
N GLN A 82 -4.16 12.31 6.16
CA GLN A 82 -5.18 13.38 6.13
C GLN A 82 -4.60 14.79 5.96
N ASP A 83 -3.52 14.92 5.19
CA ASP A 83 -2.94 16.21 4.85
C ASP A 83 -3.43 16.78 3.50
N GLY A 84 -4.31 16.05 2.82
CA GLY A 84 -4.89 16.41 1.53
C GLY A 84 -4.00 16.05 0.34
N LEU A 85 -2.92 15.30 0.53
CA LEU A 85 -2.01 14.87 -0.53
C LEU A 85 -2.12 13.36 -0.81
N PRO A 86 -1.93 12.94 -2.07
CA PRO A 86 -1.93 11.52 -2.41
C PRO A 86 -0.66 10.83 -1.91
N ASP A 87 -0.81 9.92 -0.96
CA ASP A 87 0.25 9.01 -0.51
C ASP A 87 0.15 7.66 -1.21
N LEU A 88 1.22 6.86 -1.12
CA LEU A 88 1.26 5.50 -1.66
C LEU A 88 1.38 4.46 -0.56
N LEU A 89 0.41 3.54 -0.49
CA LEU A 89 0.51 2.33 0.34
C LEU A 89 0.88 1.14 -0.53
N VAL A 90 1.87 0.36 -0.09
CA VAL A 90 2.48 -0.70 -0.90
C VAL A 90 2.61 -1.98 -0.08
N ASN A 91 2.24 -3.10 -0.70
CA ASN A 91 2.65 -4.43 -0.26
C ASN A 91 3.53 -5.07 -1.35
N SER A 92 4.24 -6.13 -1.00
CA SER A 92 5.23 -6.76 -1.88
C SER A 92 5.45 -8.23 -1.51
N ILE A 93 6.54 -8.80 -2.04
CA ILE A 93 7.10 -10.09 -1.62
C ILE A 93 7.34 -10.18 -0.10
N TRP A 94 7.56 -9.07 0.60
CA TRP A 94 7.89 -9.13 2.02
C TRP A 94 6.67 -9.30 2.93
N GLY A 95 5.46 -8.96 2.47
CA GLY A 95 4.27 -8.96 3.33
C GLY A 95 4.25 -7.84 4.37
N GLU A 96 5.27 -6.97 4.41
CA GLU A 96 5.20 -5.71 5.14
C GLU A 96 4.46 -4.65 4.34
N ILE A 97 3.65 -3.85 5.03
CA ILE A 97 2.94 -2.73 4.41
C ILE A 97 3.77 -1.46 4.60
N LEU A 98 4.14 -0.88 3.47
CA LEU A 98 4.92 0.35 3.41
C LEU A 98 4.03 1.53 3.04
N TRP A 99 4.30 2.66 3.66
CA TRP A 99 3.73 3.95 3.34
C TRP A 99 4.83 4.87 2.81
N TYR A 100 4.58 5.46 1.66
CA TYR A 100 5.38 6.52 1.09
C TYR A 100 4.55 7.78 1.15
N GLN A 101 4.89 8.67 2.09
CA GLN A 101 4.22 9.96 2.24
C GLN A 101 4.60 10.88 1.09
N ASN A 102 3.62 11.54 0.48
CA ASN A 102 3.85 12.67 -0.39
C ASN A 102 4.17 13.92 0.44
N ILE A 103 5.41 14.37 0.33
CA ILE A 103 5.94 15.58 0.97
C ILE A 103 6.07 16.76 -0.01
N GLY A 104 5.60 16.57 -1.24
CA GLY A 104 5.57 17.57 -2.29
C GLY A 104 4.28 18.38 -2.28
N THR A 105 3.64 18.51 -3.44
CA THR A 105 2.35 19.20 -3.59
C THR A 105 1.35 18.31 -4.32
N ARG A 106 0.07 18.72 -4.30
CA ARG A 106 -1.01 18.01 -5.03
C ARG A 106 -0.71 17.83 -6.51
N THR A 107 -0.05 18.82 -7.14
CA THR A 107 0.27 18.82 -8.58
C THR A 107 1.70 18.44 -8.91
N LYS A 108 2.50 18.15 -7.88
CA LYS A 108 3.86 17.67 -8.05
C LYS A 108 4.22 16.77 -6.86
N PRO A 109 3.69 15.54 -6.83
CA PRO A 109 3.99 14.62 -5.75
C PRO A 109 5.50 14.35 -5.62
N GLU A 110 5.99 14.35 -4.39
CA GLU A 110 7.36 13.94 -4.05
C GLU A 110 7.28 12.94 -2.90
N LEU A 111 7.61 11.68 -3.14
CA LEU A 111 7.49 10.65 -2.11
C LEU A 111 8.72 10.64 -1.19
N ALA A 112 8.47 10.65 0.12
CA ALA A 112 9.48 10.42 1.14
C ALA A 112 9.93 8.95 1.16
N SER A 113 11.01 8.67 1.89
CA SER A 113 11.46 7.27 2.10
C SER A 113 10.39 6.45 2.81
N ALA A 114 10.34 5.15 2.48
CA ALA A 114 9.36 4.22 3.03
C ALA A 114 9.30 4.22 4.57
N GLN A 115 8.09 4.31 5.08
CA GLN A 115 7.75 4.04 6.48
C GLN A 115 6.94 2.74 6.55
N THR A 116 6.93 2.10 7.71
CA THR A 116 6.14 0.88 7.92
C THR A 116 4.82 1.26 8.57
N ILE A 117 3.70 0.70 8.11
CA ILE A 117 2.39 0.89 8.75
C ILE A 117 2.44 0.35 10.18
N GLN A 118 2.12 1.19 11.15
CA GLN A 118 2.03 0.83 12.56
C GLN A 118 0.59 0.58 12.96
N VAL A 119 0.35 -0.42 13.81
CA VAL A 119 -0.96 -0.75 14.37
C VAL A 119 -0.87 -0.78 15.90
N GLU A 120 -1.87 -0.25 16.58
CA GLU A 120 -1.99 -0.26 18.04
C GLU A 120 -2.38 -1.65 18.54
N TRP A 121 -1.44 -2.60 18.46
CA TRP A 121 -1.66 -3.99 18.84
C TRP A 121 -1.95 -4.15 20.34
N ASN A 122 -2.90 -5.03 20.65
CA ASN A 122 -3.17 -5.47 22.01
C ASN A 122 -2.34 -6.72 22.32
N GLY A 123 -1.07 -6.54 22.68
CA GLY A 123 -0.14 -7.63 23.00
C GLY A 123 0.89 -7.89 21.90
N ASP A 124 1.17 -9.17 21.64
CA ASP A 124 2.19 -9.57 20.66
C ASP A 124 1.80 -9.15 19.24
N VAL A 125 2.79 -8.70 18.47
CA VAL A 125 2.60 -8.27 17.09
C VAL A 125 2.41 -9.49 16.19
N PRO A 126 1.24 -9.64 15.54
CA PRO A 126 0.96 -10.81 14.73
C PRO A 126 1.78 -10.82 13.44
N LYS A 127 2.04 -12.03 12.95
CA LYS A 127 2.64 -12.29 11.63
C LYS A 127 2.15 -13.64 11.10
N PRO A 128 2.19 -13.88 9.78
CA PRO A 128 1.88 -15.20 9.26
C PRO A 128 2.78 -16.27 9.89
N GLN A 129 2.22 -17.43 10.24
CA GLN A 129 2.98 -18.50 10.94
C GLN A 129 4.20 -18.98 10.15
N TRP A 130 4.12 -18.91 8.81
CA TRP A 130 5.20 -19.29 7.90
C TRP A 130 6.28 -18.21 7.74
N ASN A 131 6.09 -17.01 8.29
CA ASN A 131 7.02 -15.90 8.14
C ASN A 131 8.25 -16.09 9.04
N TRP A 132 9.43 -16.24 8.44
CA TRP A 132 10.68 -16.57 9.18
C TRP A 132 11.35 -15.37 9.85
N TRP A 133 10.95 -14.15 9.50
CA TRP A 133 11.41 -12.91 10.12
C TRP A 133 10.33 -12.34 11.05
N ASN A 134 10.72 -11.41 11.93
CA ASN A 134 9.83 -10.82 12.92
C ASN A 134 9.55 -9.35 12.59
N PRO A 135 8.30 -8.88 12.74
CA PRO A 135 7.95 -7.46 12.66
C PRO A 135 8.83 -6.62 13.59
N ARG A 136 9.13 -5.37 13.17
CA ARG A 136 9.85 -4.40 14.01
C ARG A 136 8.86 -3.43 14.65
N GLY A 137 8.94 -3.25 15.97
CA GLY A 137 7.98 -2.39 16.68
C GLY A 137 6.56 -2.90 16.46
N ASN A 138 5.63 -1.99 16.13
CA ASN A 138 4.21 -2.29 15.91
C ASN A 138 3.84 -2.46 14.43
N GLN A 139 4.84 -2.80 13.61
CA GLN A 139 4.70 -2.94 12.17
C GLN A 139 3.64 -3.98 11.77
N LEU A 140 2.77 -3.60 10.83
CA LEU A 140 1.84 -4.51 10.18
C LEU A 140 2.57 -5.43 9.19
N VAL A 141 2.47 -6.74 9.44
CA VAL A 141 2.95 -7.81 8.54
C VAL A 141 1.81 -8.78 8.27
N THR A 142 1.59 -9.09 7.00
CA THR A 142 0.46 -9.89 6.52
C THR A 142 0.86 -10.80 5.34
N GLN A 143 -0.11 -11.34 4.62
CA GLN A 143 0.06 -12.04 3.35
C GLN A 143 0.78 -11.15 2.32
N TRP A 144 1.97 -11.60 1.89
CA TRP A 144 2.68 -11.08 0.72
C TRP A 144 1.82 -11.08 -0.56
N ARG A 145 2.10 -10.13 -1.46
CA ARG A 145 1.47 -10.02 -2.80
C ARG A 145 -0.04 -9.78 -2.79
N THR A 146 -0.59 -9.25 -1.70
CA THR A 146 -2.01 -8.85 -1.60
C THR A 146 -2.11 -7.34 -1.63
N THR A 147 -3.20 -6.79 -2.18
CA THR A 147 -3.33 -5.34 -2.33
C THR A 147 -3.88 -4.71 -1.05
N PRO A 148 -3.18 -3.73 -0.42
CA PRO A 148 -3.78 -2.92 0.62
C PRO A 148 -4.85 -2.02 0.01
N VAL A 149 -6.01 -1.86 0.64
CA VAL A 149 -7.03 -0.90 0.18
C VAL A 149 -7.22 0.15 1.26
N ALA A 150 -6.69 1.35 1.03
CA ALA A 150 -6.98 2.51 1.86
C ALA A 150 -8.32 3.11 1.43
N VAL A 151 -9.27 3.18 2.37
CA VAL A 151 -10.65 3.65 2.12
C VAL A 151 -11.29 4.07 3.43
N ASP A 152 -12.11 5.11 3.43
CA ASP A 152 -13.05 5.39 4.53
C ASP A 152 -14.23 4.40 4.44
N TYR A 153 -14.09 3.24 5.09
CA TYR A 153 -15.05 2.15 4.95
C TYR A 153 -16.28 2.37 5.84
N ASN A 154 -16.06 2.87 7.05
CA ASN A 154 -17.10 3.07 8.06
C ASN A 154 -17.80 4.44 7.95
N GLN A 155 -17.38 5.29 7.02
CA GLN A 155 -17.91 6.63 6.74
C GLN A 155 -17.75 7.61 7.92
N ASP A 156 -16.67 7.46 8.71
CA ASP A 156 -16.35 8.38 9.80
C ASP A 156 -15.45 9.55 9.36
N GLY A 157 -15.05 9.58 8.09
CA GLY A 157 -14.19 10.59 7.51
C GLY A 157 -12.70 10.31 7.72
N LEU A 158 -12.32 9.16 8.27
CA LEU A 158 -10.93 8.73 8.43
C LEU A 158 -10.53 7.70 7.37
N MET A 159 -9.27 7.77 6.93
CA MET A 159 -8.75 6.81 5.96
C MET A 159 -8.37 5.50 6.67
N ASP A 160 -9.24 4.50 6.57
CA ASP A 160 -9.04 3.14 7.09
C ASP A 160 -8.23 2.27 6.13
N LEU A 161 -7.95 1.04 6.55
CA LEU A 161 -7.29 0.02 5.73
C LEU A 161 -8.11 -1.28 5.71
N VAL A 162 -8.49 -1.72 4.52
CA VAL A 162 -9.09 -3.03 4.26
C VAL A 162 -8.06 -3.90 3.54
N MET A 163 -7.70 -5.03 4.13
CA MET A 163 -6.72 -5.95 3.58
C MET A 163 -6.74 -7.30 4.29
N LEU A 164 -6.03 -8.30 3.76
CA LEU A 164 -5.90 -9.56 4.47
C LEU A 164 -5.12 -9.36 5.78
N ASP A 165 -5.50 -10.11 6.82
CA ASP A 165 -4.72 -10.22 8.04
C ASP A 165 -3.63 -11.30 7.95
N HIS A 166 -2.87 -11.44 9.04
CA HIS A 166 -1.78 -12.40 9.15
C HIS A 166 -2.17 -13.87 8.97
N GLU A 167 -3.44 -14.23 9.13
CA GLU A 167 -3.95 -15.59 8.88
C GLU A 167 -4.59 -15.73 7.49
N GLY A 168 -4.74 -14.62 6.75
CA GLY A 168 -5.23 -14.61 5.37
C GLY A 168 -6.72 -14.30 5.23
N TYR A 169 -7.37 -13.83 6.29
CA TYR A 169 -8.77 -13.40 6.25
C TYR A 169 -8.88 -11.93 5.87
N LEU A 170 -9.91 -11.55 5.12
CA LEU A 170 -10.18 -10.14 4.85
C LEU A 170 -10.56 -9.43 6.15
N ALA A 171 -9.83 -8.37 6.47
CA ALA A 171 -9.97 -7.64 7.73
C ALA A 171 -10.05 -6.14 7.50
N PHE A 172 -10.77 -5.49 8.41
CA PHE A 172 -10.92 -4.05 8.52
C PHE A 172 -10.04 -3.52 9.65
N PHE A 173 -9.06 -2.70 9.30
CA PHE A 173 -8.17 -2.00 10.21
C PHE A 173 -8.66 -0.55 10.32
N GLU A 174 -9.34 -0.27 11.42
CA GLU A 174 -10.02 1.00 11.67
C GLU A 174 -9.01 2.11 12.04
N ARG A 175 -9.14 3.27 11.41
CA ARG A 175 -8.41 4.48 11.77
C ARG A 175 -9.15 5.20 12.89
N THR A 176 -8.39 5.77 13.83
CA THR A 176 -8.94 6.65 14.88
C THR A 176 -7.99 7.81 15.16
N GLY A 177 -8.46 8.79 15.93
CA GLY A 177 -7.67 9.96 16.31
C GLY A 177 -7.81 11.11 15.32
N SER A 178 -6.88 12.05 15.36
CA SER A 178 -6.90 13.23 14.49
C SER A 178 -5.51 13.85 14.34
N GLY A 179 -5.20 14.40 13.17
CA GLY A 179 -3.94 15.08 12.90
C GLY A 179 -2.73 14.17 13.15
N GLN A 180 -1.79 14.60 14.00
CA GLN A 180 -0.59 13.80 14.31
C GLN A 180 -0.87 12.59 15.20
N ASP A 181 -2.06 12.50 15.82
CA ASP A 181 -2.44 11.40 16.71
C ASP A 181 -3.23 10.30 15.99
N LEU A 182 -3.20 10.26 14.64
CA LEU A 182 -3.83 9.20 13.86
C LEU A 182 -3.25 7.83 14.18
N LYS A 183 -4.12 6.88 14.53
CA LYS A 183 -3.77 5.52 14.94
C LYS A 183 -4.56 4.50 14.16
N LEU A 184 -3.91 3.42 13.75
CA LEU A 184 -4.56 2.28 13.14
C LEU A 184 -4.82 1.20 14.20
N LEU A 185 -6.05 0.73 14.34
CA LEU A 185 -6.43 -0.28 15.30
C LEU A 185 -6.22 -1.70 14.75
N PRO A 186 -6.13 -2.73 15.63
CA PRO A 186 -6.03 -4.11 15.20
C PRO A 186 -7.17 -4.53 14.27
N GLY A 187 -6.82 -5.30 13.23
CA GLY A 187 -7.76 -5.74 12.22
C GLY A 187 -8.91 -6.57 12.78
N LYS A 188 -10.14 -6.24 12.35
CA LYS A 188 -11.37 -6.94 12.70
C LYS A 188 -11.89 -7.68 11.46
N ARG A 189 -12.23 -8.96 11.62
CA ARG A 189 -12.84 -9.77 10.56
C ARG A 189 -14.35 -9.51 10.48
N ILE A 190 -14.71 -8.36 9.94
CA ILE A 190 -16.11 -7.92 9.83
C ILE A 190 -16.78 -8.36 8.52
N PHE A 191 -15.98 -8.75 7.53
CA PHE A 191 -16.45 -9.27 6.26
C PHE A 191 -16.75 -10.75 6.44
N VAL A 192 -18.01 -11.16 6.27
CA VAL A 192 -18.46 -12.52 6.54
C VAL A 192 -19.37 -13.05 5.44
N ASP A 193 -19.41 -14.38 5.30
CA ASP A 193 -20.32 -15.11 4.41
C ASP A 193 -21.77 -15.13 4.94
N GLU A 194 -22.68 -15.83 4.23
CA GLU A 194 -24.09 -15.95 4.63
C GLU A 194 -24.28 -16.70 5.97
N ALA A 195 -23.25 -17.40 6.46
CA ALA A 195 -23.23 -18.11 7.73
C ALA A 195 -22.50 -17.34 8.86
N LEU A 196 -22.18 -16.06 8.64
CA LEU A 196 -21.45 -15.18 9.56
C LEU A 196 -20.02 -15.66 9.85
N LYS A 197 -19.38 -16.31 8.88
CA LYS A 197 -17.97 -16.71 8.98
C LYS A 197 -17.07 -15.78 8.17
N PRO A 198 -15.94 -15.33 8.74
CA PRO A 198 -14.89 -14.61 8.03
C PRO A 198 -14.24 -15.39 6.88
#